data_AF-A0A0X3U712-F1
#
_entry.id   AF-A0A0X3U712-F1
#
_cell.length_a   1.000
_cell.length_b   1.000
_cell.length_c   1.000
_cell.angle_alpha   90.00
_cell.angle_beta   90.00
_cell.angle_gamma   90.00
#
_symmetry.space_group_name_H-M   'P 1'
#
loop_
_entity.id
_entity.type
_entity.pdbx_description
1 polymer ?
#
loop_
_entity_poly.entity_id
_entity_poly.type
_entity_poly.pdbx_seq_one_letter_code
_entity_poly.pdbx_strand_id
1 'polypeptide(L)'
;MKKEDTEALIRSHRRENIARRLHRPPPSQNTSDFVLGAIDGCVTTFAIVAGGFGAGLPAAVILIMGLANLIADGFSMAVSNFEAVNAQREYADSARRTEEEHIAKVPEGEREEVRQIFAAKGFHGDTLEKIVVTITGNRKLWIETMLNEEYGIGQAEGNPLRSAVITFLAFVLVGAAPLFPYLMPALGLDLQFLLSTILAGLMFFFIGMAKTLGRQRSAIFSGLKTLLLGGAAAGLAYLTGWLLRFLVTG
;
A
#
# COMPACT_ATOMS: atom_id res chain seq x y z
N MET A 1 -18.80 -5.33 19.23
CA MET A 1 -17.60 -4.81 19.92
C MET A 1 -17.20 -5.81 20.99
N LYS A 2 -16.11 -6.58 20.80
CA LYS A 2 -15.53 -7.33 21.92
C LYS A 2 -15.01 -6.26 22.89
N LYS A 3 -15.56 -6.19 24.11
CA LYS A 3 -14.94 -5.42 25.19
C LYS A 3 -13.52 -5.95 25.32
N GLU A 4 -12.53 -5.16 24.91
CA GLU A 4 -11.16 -5.43 25.36
C GLU A 4 -11.21 -5.48 26.88
N ASP A 5 -10.69 -6.56 27.44
CA ASP A 5 -10.60 -6.74 28.87
C ASP A 5 -9.85 -5.53 29.45
N THR A 6 -10.53 -4.72 30.27
CA THR A 6 -10.00 -3.45 30.79
C THR A 6 -8.66 -3.68 31.50
N GLU A 7 -8.48 -4.85 32.11
CA GLU A 7 -7.22 -5.25 32.74
C GLU A 7 -6.09 -5.45 31.72
N ALA A 8 -6.38 -6.01 30.55
CA ALA A 8 -5.42 -6.15 29.46
C ALA A 8 -5.04 -4.79 28.87
N LEU A 9 -6.01 -3.87 28.75
CA LEU A 9 -5.75 -2.50 28.29
C LEU A 9 -4.88 -1.71 29.29
N ILE A 10 -5.16 -1.83 30.59
CA ILE A 10 -4.34 -1.23 31.65
C ILE A 10 -2.92 -1.80 31.62
N ARG A 11 -2.78 -3.12 31.42
CA ARG A 11 -1.46 -3.77 31.31
C ARG A 11 -0.66 -3.24 30.13
N SER A 12 -1.29 -3.01 28.97
CA SER A 12 -0.61 -2.46 27.78
C SER A 12 -0.20 -0.98 27.92
N HIS A 13 -0.72 -0.28 28.93
CA HIS A 13 -0.38 1.10 29.29
C HIS A 13 0.55 1.20 30.52
N ARG A 14 1.18 0.09 30.92
CA ARG A 14 2.31 0.15 31.86
C ARG A 14 3.52 0.81 31.20
N ARG A 15 4.31 1.56 31.99
CA ARG A 15 5.47 2.35 31.55
C ARG A 15 6.38 1.60 30.56
N GLU A 16 6.76 0.37 30.88
CA GLU A 16 7.61 -0.46 30.03
C GLU A 16 6.97 -0.80 28.68
N ASN A 17 5.66 -1.11 28.68
CA ASN A 17 4.92 -1.43 27.46
C ASN A 17 4.72 -0.18 26.58
N ILE A 18 4.51 0.99 27.19
CA ILE A 18 4.47 2.28 26.47
C ILE A 18 5.83 2.56 25.84
N ALA A 19 6.92 2.48 26.61
CA ALA A 19 8.28 2.71 26.10
C ALA A 19 8.59 1.76 24.93
N ARG A 20 8.33 0.46 25.10
CA ARG A 20 8.49 -0.52 24.01
C ARG A 20 7.66 -0.19 22.76
N ARG A 21 6.45 0.33 22.93
CA ARG A 21 5.56 0.70 21.82
C ARG A 21 6.03 1.96 21.11
N LEU A 22 6.43 2.99 21.84
CA LEU A 22 6.91 4.26 21.25
C LEU A 22 8.28 4.12 20.59
N HIS A 23 9.09 3.14 21.02
CA HIS A 23 10.35 2.79 20.36
C HIS A 23 10.19 1.76 19.24
N ARG A 24 9.00 1.20 19.01
CA ARG A 24 8.78 0.35 17.83
C ARG A 24 8.73 1.24 16.60
N PRO A 25 9.50 0.92 15.55
CA PRO A 25 9.36 1.60 14.28
C PRO A 25 7.92 1.42 13.76
N PRO A 26 7.38 2.40 13.03
CA PRO A 26 6.09 2.26 12.38
C PRO A 26 6.09 1.03 11.44
N PRO A 27 4.90 0.46 11.14
CA PRO A 27 4.81 -0.65 10.20
C PRO A 27 5.46 -0.27 8.86
N SER A 28 6.36 -1.12 8.37
CA SER A 28 7.19 -0.79 7.21
C SER A 28 6.35 -0.60 5.94
N GLN A 29 6.69 0.43 5.16
CA GLN A 29 6.16 0.71 3.82
C GLN A 29 6.10 -0.56 2.94
N ASN A 30 7.13 -1.42 3.06
CA ASN A 30 7.26 -2.72 2.39
C ASN A 30 6.02 -3.62 2.45
N THR A 31 5.32 -3.68 3.60
CA THR A 31 4.14 -4.56 3.74
C THR A 31 2.97 -4.03 2.95
N SER A 32 2.81 -2.70 2.93
CA SER A 32 1.78 -2.03 2.12
C SER A 32 2.08 -2.20 0.63
N ASP A 33 3.34 -2.02 0.22
CA ASP A 33 3.80 -2.19 -1.16
C ASP A 33 3.56 -3.62 -1.68
N PHE A 34 3.84 -4.63 -0.83
CA PHE A 34 3.60 -6.03 -1.16
C PHE A 34 2.11 -6.32 -1.33
N VAL A 35 1.26 -5.90 -0.37
CA VAL A 35 -0.18 -6.15 -0.44
C VAL A 35 -0.79 -5.45 -1.65
N LEU A 36 -0.32 -4.23 -1.96
CA LEU A 36 -0.76 -3.47 -3.13
C LEU A 36 -0.43 -4.23 -4.43
N GLY A 37 0.84 -4.61 -4.63
CA GLY A 37 1.26 -5.37 -5.81
C GLY A 37 0.56 -6.73 -5.93
N ALA A 38 0.41 -7.45 -4.82
CA ALA A 38 -0.25 -8.76 -4.80
C ALA A 38 -1.72 -8.68 -5.23
N ILE A 39 -2.50 -7.74 -4.67
CA ILE A 39 -3.92 -7.58 -5.06
C ILE A 39 -4.01 -7.24 -6.53
N ASP A 40 -3.26 -6.23 -6.99
CA ASP A 40 -3.39 -5.72 -8.34
C ASP A 40 -2.93 -6.75 -9.38
N GLY A 41 -1.80 -7.43 -9.14
CA GLY A 41 -1.29 -8.48 -10.02
C GLY A 41 -2.26 -9.65 -10.17
N CYS A 42 -2.90 -10.08 -9.08
CA CYS A 42 -3.91 -11.13 -9.14
C CYS A 42 -5.18 -10.68 -9.87
N VAL A 43 -5.64 -9.44 -9.64
CA VAL A 43 -6.88 -8.93 -10.24
C VAL A 43 -6.71 -8.73 -11.74
N THR A 44 -5.67 -8.01 -12.16
CA THR A 44 -5.40 -7.69 -13.57
C THR A 44 -5.12 -8.95 -14.38
N THR A 45 -4.29 -9.86 -13.87
CA THR A 45 -3.97 -11.09 -14.59
C THR A 45 -5.19 -12.00 -14.73
N PHE A 46 -5.98 -12.15 -13.67
CA PHE A 46 -7.21 -12.94 -13.76
C PHE A 46 -8.28 -12.27 -14.65
N ALA A 47 -8.31 -10.93 -14.72
CA ALA A 47 -9.18 -10.23 -15.66
C ALA A 47 -8.84 -10.57 -17.13
N ILE A 48 -7.55 -10.66 -17.48
CA ILE A 48 -7.12 -11.13 -18.81
C ILE A 48 -7.56 -12.57 -19.06
N VAL A 49 -7.41 -13.46 -18.07
CA VAL A 49 -7.87 -14.85 -18.18
C VAL A 49 -9.38 -14.92 -18.39
N ALA A 50 -10.16 -14.21 -17.57
CA ALA A 50 -11.62 -14.20 -17.61
C ALA A 50 -12.13 -13.58 -18.92
N GLY A 51 -11.56 -12.47 -19.36
CA GLY A 51 -11.92 -11.83 -20.63
C GLY A 51 -11.56 -12.69 -21.84
N GLY A 52 -10.37 -13.30 -21.85
CA GLY A 52 -9.94 -14.19 -22.92
C GLY A 52 -10.80 -15.45 -23.02
N PHE A 53 -11.16 -16.06 -21.88
CA PHE A 53 -12.08 -17.19 -21.85
C PHE A 53 -13.50 -16.79 -22.28
N GLY A 54 -14.02 -15.65 -21.80
CA GLY A 54 -15.31 -15.11 -22.22
C GLY A 54 -15.38 -14.81 -23.73
N ALA A 55 -14.26 -14.35 -24.31
CA ALA A 55 -14.11 -14.15 -25.75
C ALA A 55 -13.92 -15.46 -26.55
N GLY A 56 -13.81 -16.62 -25.89
CA GLY A 56 -13.60 -17.90 -26.54
C GLY A 56 -12.21 -18.07 -27.15
N LEU A 57 -11.19 -17.38 -26.61
CA LEU A 57 -9.83 -17.46 -27.12
C LEU A 57 -9.17 -18.80 -26.75
N PRO A 58 -8.25 -19.32 -27.60
CA PRO A 58 -7.48 -20.51 -27.25
C PRO A 58 -6.62 -20.31 -26.00
N ALA A 59 -6.41 -21.39 -25.24
CA ALA A 59 -5.59 -21.41 -24.03
C ALA A 59 -4.21 -20.76 -24.22
N ALA A 60 -3.55 -21.06 -25.35
CA ALA A 60 -2.24 -20.50 -25.68
C ALA A 60 -2.26 -18.97 -25.81
N VAL A 61 -3.32 -18.41 -26.41
CA VAL A 61 -3.47 -16.95 -26.54
C VAL A 61 -3.68 -16.31 -25.16
N ILE A 62 -4.53 -16.92 -24.33
CA ILE A 62 -4.77 -16.45 -22.95
C ILE A 62 -3.48 -16.45 -22.15
N LEU A 63 -2.69 -17.52 -22.23
CA LEU A 63 -1.42 -17.65 -21.52
C LEU A 63 -0.39 -16.61 -21.99
N ILE A 64 -0.22 -16.43 -23.31
CA ILE A 64 0.74 -15.48 -23.87
C ILE A 64 0.36 -14.06 -23.48
N MET A 65 -0.91 -13.68 -23.67
CA MET A 65 -1.41 -12.35 -23.30
C MET A 65 -1.32 -12.12 -21.79
N GLY A 66 -1.71 -13.11 -20.99
CA GLY A 66 -1.65 -13.03 -19.53
C GLY A 66 -0.24 -12.85 -19.01
N LEU A 67 0.73 -13.61 -19.52
CA LEU A 67 2.12 -13.52 -19.09
C LEU A 67 2.80 -12.21 -19.56
N ALA A 68 2.54 -11.81 -20.81
CA ALA A 68 3.05 -10.54 -21.33
C ALA A 68 2.51 -9.36 -20.52
N ASN A 69 1.21 -9.35 -20.24
CA ASN A 69 0.55 -8.33 -19.43
C ASN A 69 1.07 -8.34 -17.99
N LEU A 70 1.22 -9.51 -17.37
CA LEU A 70 1.74 -9.65 -16.00
C LEU A 70 3.09 -8.96 -15.82
N ILE A 71 4.02 -9.15 -16.76
CA ILE A 71 5.36 -8.55 -16.69
C ILE A 71 5.29 -7.04 -16.98
N ALA A 72 4.55 -6.64 -18.01
CA ALA A 72 4.43 -5.24 -18.43
C ALA A 72 3.76 -4.38 -17.36
N ASP A 73 2.58 -4.79 -16.88
CA ASP A 73 1.82 -4.09 -15.84
C ASP A 73 2.57 -4.10 -14.52
N GLY A 74 3.17 -5.24 -14.15
CA GLY A 74 3.99 -5.33 -12.96
C GLY A 74 5.13 -4.32 -12.98
N PHE A 75 5.84 -4.19 -14.10
CA PHE A 75 6.93 -3.23 -14.26
C PHE A 75 6.42 -1.78 -14.22
N SER A 76 5.32 -1.49 -14.94
CA SER A 76 4.68 -0.18 -14.93
C SER A 76 4.27 0.25 -13.52
N MET A 77 3.70 -0.67 -12.74
CA MET A 77 3.32 -0.43 -11.35
C MET A 77 4.55 -0.21 -10.45
N ALA A 78 5.62 -0.97 -10.67
CA ALA A 78 6.87 -0.80 -9.93
C ALA A 78 7.51 0.56 -10.16
N VAL A 79 7.54 1.04 -11.42
CA VAL A 79 7.98 2.39 -11.79
C VAL A 79 7.07 3.44 -11.14
N SER A 80 5.75 3.25 -11.20
CA SER A 80 4.81 4.19 -10.60
C SER A 80 4.99 4.31 -9.08
N ASN A 81 5.24 3.18 -8.38
CA ASN A 81 5.51 3.20 -6.95
C ASN A 81 6.91 3.80 -6.63
N PHE A 82 7.91 3.54 -7.48
CA PHE A 82 9.22 4.18 -7.37
C PHE A 82 9.09 5.70 -7.40
N GLU A 83 8.44 6.23 -8.44
CA GLU A 83 8.26 7.67 -8.63
C GLU A 83 7.46 8.29 -7.49
N ALA A 84 6.40 7.62 -7.00
CA ALA A 84 5.63 8.10 -5.87
C ALA A 84 6.47 8.24 -4.59
N VAL A 85 7.28 7.22 -4.25
CA VAL A 85 8.15 7.25 -3.07
C VAL A 85 9.32 8.21 -3.27
N ASN A 86 9.87 8.30 -4.48
CA ASN A 86 10.94 9.23 -4.81
C ASN A 86 10.49 10.68 -4.71
N ALA A 87 9.31 11.02 -5.24
CA ALA A 87 8.74 12.36 -5.13
C ALA A 87 8.49 12.77 -3.67
N GLN A 88 8.00 11.86 -2.83
CA GLN A 88 7.84 12.12 -1.39
C GLN A 88 9.20 12.41 -0.72
N ARG A 89 10.24 11.67 -1.11
CA ARG A 89 11.60 11.87 -0.59
C ARG A 89 12.20 13.19 -1.06
N GLU A 90 12.06 13.52 -2.34
CA GLU A 90 12.55 14.80 -2.89
C GLU A 90 11.84 15.99 -2.25
N TYR A 91 10.53 15.88 -2.01
CA TYR A 91 9.77 16.88 -1.28
C TYR A 91 10.30 17.05 0.16
N ALA A 92 10.55 15.94 0.87
CA ALA A 92 11.12 15.98 2.21
C ALA A 92 12.54 16.57 2.26
N ASP A 93 13.39 16.21 1.31
CA ASP A 93 14.76 16.74 1.21
C ASP A 93 14.74 18.23 0.86
N SER A 94 13.81 18.66 -0.01
CA SER A 94 13.63 20.08 -0.33
C SER A 94 13.14 20.89 0.87
N ALA A 95 12.08 20.44 1.54
CA ALA A 95 11.54 21.10 2.72
C ALA A 95 12.61 21.23 3.83
N ARG A 96 13.41 20.18 4.04
CA ARG A 96 14.51 20.20 5.00
C ARG A 96 15.54 21.29 4.67
N ARG A 97 15.93 21.41 3.40
CA ARG A 97 16.90 22.44 2.97
C ARG A 97 16.35 23.84 3.18
N THR A 98 15.08 24.06 2.82
CA THR A 98 14.38 25.33 3.05
C THR A 98 14.40 25.70 4.53
N GLU A 99 14.02 24.76 5.40
CA GLU A 99 13.99 24.94 6.84
C GLU A 99 15.38 25.23 7.43
N GLU A 100 16.40 24.51 6.96
CA GLU A 100 17.78 24.76 7.33
C GLU A 100 18.25 26.17 6.95
N GLU A 101 17.84 26.66 5.77
CA GLU A 101 18.12 28.03 5.35
C GLU A 101 17.36 29.07 6.16
N HIS A 102 16.08 28.85 6.43
CA HIS A 102 15.22 29.76 7.18
C HIS A 102 15.73 29.94 8.61
N ILE A 103 15.99 28.84 9.33
CA ILE A 103 16.55 28.90 10.69
C ILE A 103 17.90 29.63 10.71
N ALA A 104 18.71 29.51 9.64
CA ALA A 104 19.99 30.20 9.55
C ALA A 104 19.85 31.70 9.26
N LYS A 105 18.85 32.11 8.45
CA LYS A 105 18.67 33.50 7.99
C LYS A 105 17.77 34.33 8.92
N VAL A 106 16.69 33.74 9.45
CA VAL A 106 15.64 34.43 10.21
C VAL A 106 15.26 33.63 11.48
N PRO A 107 16.19 33.37 12.40
CA PRO A 107 15.97 32.46 13.54
C PRO A 107 14.84 32.90 14.48
N GLU A 108 14.63 34.21 14.67
CA GLU A 108 13.54 34.70 15.53
C GLU A 108 12.17 34.54 14.86
N GLY A 109 12.10 34.57 13.52
CA GLY A 109 10.88 34.25 12.78
C GLY A 109 10.51 32.78 12.97
N GLU A 110 11.45 31.88 12.72
CA GLU A 110 11.26 30.43 12.91
C GLU A 110 10.91 30.05 14.36
N ARG A 111 11.43 30.77 15.35
CA ARG A 111 11.04 30.60 16.76
C ARG A 111 9.59 30.99 17.00
N GLU A 112 9.14 32.06 16.35
CA GLU A 112 7.75 32.50 16.41
C GLU A 112 6.82 31.49 15.73
N GLU A 113 7.24 30.84 14.65
CA GLU A 113 6.46 29.76 14.03
C GLU A 113 6.27 28.58 14.99
N VAL A 114 7.34 28.12 15.65
CA VAL A 114 7.24 27.08 16.70
C VAL A 114 6.28 27.54 17.82
N ARG A 115 6.36 28.81 18.23
CA ARG A 115 5.45 29.36 19.25
C ARG A 115 4.00 29.27 18.80
N GLN A 116 3.68 29.68 17.57
CA GLN A 116 2.31 29.66 17.06
C GLN A 116 1.77 28.25 16.85
N ILE A 117 2.59 27.33 16.35
CA ILE A 117 2.25 25.91 16.19
C ILE A 117 1.80 25.31 17.53
N PHE A 118 2.57 25.52 18.61
CA PHE A 118 2.22 24.98 19.92
C PHE A 118 1.13 25.78 20.64
N ALA A 119 1.02 27.08 20.40
CA ALA A 119 -0.13 27.87 20.87
C ALA A 119 -1.45 27.34 20.29
N ALA A 120 -1.47 27.01 18.99
CA ALA A 120 -2.63 26.41 18.32
C ALA A 120 -3.00 25.02 18.88
N LYS A 121 -2.04 24.30 19.49
CA LYS A 121 -2.28 23.04 20.22
C LYS A 121 -2.80 23.24 21.65
N GLY A 122 -2.97 24.49 22.09
CA GLY A 122 -3.50 24.86 23.41
C GLY A 122 -2.44 25.07 24.50
N PHE A 123 -1.16 25.18 24.14
CA PHE A 123 -0.12 25.55 25.11
C PHE A 123 -0.04 27.06 25.29
N HIS A 124 0.10 27.53 26.54
CA HIS A 124 0.12 28.97 26.87
C HIS A 124 1.11 29.29 28.00
N GLY A 125 1.44 30.59 28.13
CA GLY A 125 2.28 31.14 29.19
C GLY A 125 3.66 30.49 29.28
N ASP A 126 4.17 30.33 30.50
CA ASP A 126 5.51 29.78 30.76
C ASP A 126 5.73 28.38 30.16
N THR A 127 4.68 27.58 30.02
CA THR A 127 4.77 26.24 29.43
C THR A 127 5.09 26.33 27.94
N LEU A 128 4.43 27.24 27.23
CA LEU A 128 4.69 27.47 25.81
C LEU A 128 6.13 27.93 25.59
N GLU A 129 6.60 28.92 26.36
CA GLU A 129 7.97 29.41 26.22
C GLU A 129 9.01 28.32 26.53
N LYS A 130 8.78 27.47 27.53
CA LYS A 130 9.65 26.31 27.79
C LYS A 130 9.68 25.33 26.62
N ILE A 131 8.56 25.07 25.96
CA ILE A 131 8.50 24.22 24.77
C ILE A 131 9.32 24.84 23.64
N VAL A 132 9.10 26.13 23.33
CA VAL A 132 9.82 26.86 22.28
C VAL A 132 11.33 26.81 22.53
N VAL A 133 11.78 27.14 23.74
CA VAL A 133 13.21 27.09 24.10
C VAL A 133 13.79 25.68 23.99
N THR A 134 13.04 24.65 24.41
CA THR A 134 13.50 23.26 24.37
C THR A 134 13.66 22.76 22.93
N ILE A 135 12.68 23.04 22.07
CA ILE A 135 12.70 22.62 20.66
C ILE A 135 13.80 23.37 19.90
N THR A 136 13.80 24.70 20.01
CA THR A 136 14.72 25.57 19.26
C THR A 136 16.16 25.52 19.77
N GLY A 137 16.38 25.02 21.00
CA GLY A 137 17.70 24.75 21.56
C GLY A 137 18.43 23.55 20.95
N ASN A 138 17.73 22.69 20.20
CA ASN A 138 18.32 21.56 19.47
C ASN A 138 17.97 21.64 17.99
N ARG A 139 18.96 21.96 17.15
CA ARG A 139 18.75 22.18 15.71
C ARG A 139 18.09 21.00 15.00
N LYS A 140 18.44 19.76 15.36
CA LYS A 140 17.83 18.57 14.78
C LYS A 140 16.36 18.45 15.17
N LEU A 141 16.05 18.62 16.45
CA LEU A 141 14.68 18.60 16.96
C LEU A 141 13.84 19.72 16.35
N TRP A 142 14.41 20.91 16.19
CA TRP A 142 13.74 22.06 15.58
C TRP A 142 13.32 21.75 14.14
N ILE A 143 14.27 21.33 13.29
CA ILE A 143 13.98 20.96 11.90
C ILE A 143 12.96 19.81 11.83
N GLU A 144 13.13 18.76 12.64
CA GLU A 144 12.20 17.63 12.67
C GLU A 144 10.79 18.04 13.12
N THR A 145 10.69 19.03 14.01
CA THR A 145 9.41 19.61 14.42
C THR A 145 8.78 20.37 13.28
N MET A 146 9.50 21.26 12.61
CA MET A 146 8.96 22.05 11.50
C MET A 146 8.55 21.18 10.31
N LEU A 147 9.37 20.18 9.93
CA LEU A 147 9.00 19.22 8.90
C LEU A 147 7.68 18.50 9.20
N ASN A 148 7.46 18.11 10.46
CA ASN A 148 6.24 17.41 10.86
C ASN A 148 5.04 18.36 10.96
N GLU A 149 5.22 19.51 11.61
CA GLU A 149 4.12 20.38 12.02
C GLU A 149 3.70 21.38 10.93
N GLU A 150 4.65 21.92 10.16
CA GLU A 150 4.37 22.88 9.09
C GLU A 150 4.10 22.16 7.76
N TYR A 151 4.99 21.23 7.38
CA TYR A 151 4.91 20.55 6.09
C TYR A 151 4.07 19.26 6.12
N GLY A 152 3.68 18.77 7.30
CA GLY A 152 2.98 17.49 7.45
C GLY A 152 3.84 16.28 7.09
N ILE A 153 5.16 16.45 7.00
CA ILE A 153 6.10 15.42 6.59
C ILE A 153 6.48 14.61 7.83
N GLY A 154 5.88 13.43 7.94
CA GLY A 154 6.34 12.42 8.90
C GLY A 154 7.75 11.93 8.57
N GLN A 155 8.26 10.95 9.32
CA GLN A 155 9.51 10.29 8.94
C GLN A 155 9.30 9.55 7.62
N ALA A 156 9.77 10.15 6.52
CA ALA A 156 9.71 9.58 5.18
C ALA A 156 10.72 8.42 5.10
N GLU A 157 10.25 7.20 5.34
CA GLU A 157 11.11 6.01 5.51
C GLU A 157 11.05 5.02 4.34
N GLY A 158 10.63 5.45 3.15
CA GLY A 158 10.61 4.60 1.96
C GLY A 158 11.91 4.66 1.18
N ASN A 159 12.57 3.53 0.93
CA ASN A 159 13.59 3.44 -0.13
C ASN A 159 12.86 3.21 -1.46
N PRO A 160 12.90 4.15 -2.42
CA PRO A 160 12.13 4.04 -3.67
C PRO A 160 12.41 2.74 -4.44
N LEU A 161 13.68 2.35 -4.56
CA LEU A 161 14.06 1.12 -5.26
C LEU A 161 13.52 -0.12 -4.54
N ARG A 162 13.58 -0.14 -3.22
CA ARG A 162 13.07 -1.27 -2.42
C ARG A 162 11.55 -1.39 -2.57
N SER A 163 10.83 -0.27 -2.51
CA SER A 163 9.38 -0.24 -2.71
C SER A 163 8.99 -0.75 -4.10
N ALA A 164 9.69 -0.29 -5.15
CA ALA A 164 9.47 -0.74 -6.52
C ALA A 164 9.69 -2.27 -6.68
N VAL A 165 10.80 -2.79 -6.18
CA VAL A 165 11.14 -4.22 -6.27
C VAL A 165 10.12 -5.08 -5.52
N ILE A 166 9.72 -4.67 -4.32
CA ILE A 166 8.73 -5.42 -3.53
C ILE A 166 7.38 -5.43 -4.25
N THR A 167 6.93 -4.29 -4.78
CA THR A 167 5.71 -4.20 -5.57
C THR A 167 5.78 -5.10 -6.80
N PHE A 168 6.87 -5.03 -7.58
CA PHE A 168 7.06 -5.86 -8.78
C PHE A 168 7.00 -7.35 -8.47
N LEU A 169 7.78 -7.80 -7.48
CA LEU A 169 7.83 -9.21 -7.12
C LEU A 169 6.49 -9.70 -6.57
N ALA A 170 5.81 -8.90 -5.75
CA ALA A 170 4.47 -9.25 -5.26
C ALA A 170 3.47 -9.38 -6.42
N PHE A 171 3.51 -8.44 -7.36
CA PHE A 171 2.66 -8.45 -8.55
C PHE A 171 2.87 -9.70 -9.40
N VAL A 172 4.13 -10.00 -9.75
CA VAL A 172 4.46 -11.15 -10.62
C VAL A 172 4.17 -12.47 -9.91
N LEU A 173 4.61 -12.64 -8.66
CA LEU A 173 4.46 -13.92 -7.95
C LEU A 173 3.01 -14.28 -7.70
N VAL A 174 2.19 -13.30 -7.31
CA VAL A 174 0.78 -13.53 -7.00
C VAL A 174 -0.05 -13.52 -8.29
N GLY A 175 0.23 -12.62 -9.21
CA GLY A 175 -0.42 -12.53 -10.51
C GLY A 175 -0.14 -13.72 -11.42
N ALA A 176 0.95 -14.46 -11.24
CA ALA A 176 1.18 -15.71 -11.96
C ALA A 176 0.21 -16.83 -11.54
N ALA A 177 -0.37 -16.78 -10.33
CA ALA A 177 -1.20 -17.85 -9.78
C ALA A 177 -2.35 -18.30 -10.71
N PRO A 178 -3.15 -17.38 -11.30
CA PRO A 178 -4.23 -17.74 -12.22
C PRO A 178 -3.75 -18.30 -13.57
N LEU A 179 -2.48 -18.09 -13.96
CA LEU A 179 -1.95 -18.60 -15.23
C LEU A 179 -1.48 -20.06 -15.15
N PHE A 180 -1.19 -20.58 -13.95
CA PHE A 180 -0.66 -21.93 -13.79
C PHE A 180 -1.48 -23.03 -14.47
N PRO A 181 -2.83 -23.05 -14.40
CA PRO A 181 -3.62 -24.09 -15.07
C PRO A 181 -3.44 -24.11 -16.59
N TYR A 182 -3.16 -22.95 -17.21
CA TYR A 182 -2.96 -22.83 -18.66
C TYR A 182 -1.60 -23.37 -19.13
N LEU A 183 -0.66 -23.64 -18.22
CA LEU A 183 0.60 -24.34 -18.52
C LEU A 183 0.42 -25.85 -18.67
N MET A 184 -0.77 -26.38 -18.34
CA MET A 184 -1.08 -27.82 -18.40
C MET A 184 -1.92 -28.13 -19.64
N PRO A 185 -1.32 -28.38 -20.82
CA PRO A 185 -2.05 -28.61 -22.07
C PRO A 185 -2.88 -29.90 -22.06
N ALA A 186 -2.63 -30.81 -21.12
CA ALA A 186 -3.43 -32.02 -20.92
C ALA A 186 -4.85 -31.72 -20.38
N LEU A 187 -5.07 -30.52 -19.83
CA LEU A 187 -6.38 -30.09 -19.33
C LEU A 187 -7.21 -29.45 -20.45
N GLY A 188 -8.51 -29.72 -20.48
CA GLY A 188 -9.44 -28.98 -21.35
C GLY A 188 -9.60 -27.53 -20.90
N LEU A 189 -9.92 -26.63 -21.84
CA LEU A 189 -10.01 -25.18 -21.60
C LEU A 189 -10.96 -24.82 -20.43
N ASP A 190 -12.11 -25.49 -20.35
CA ASP A 190 -13.08 -25.26 -19.26
C ASP A 190 -12.52 -25.63 -17.89
N LEU A 191 -11.74 -26.72 -17.82
CA LEU A 191 -11.10 -27.16 -16.58
C LEU A 191 -9.94 -26.22 -16.19
N GLN A 192 -9.16 -25.74 -17.18
CA GLN A 192 -8.13 -24.73 -16.94
C GLN A 192 -8.74 -23.45 -16.36
N PHE A 193 -9.84 -22.98 -16.95
CA PHE A 193 -10.55 -21.79 -16.49
C PHE A 193 -11.15 -21.98 -15.08
N LEU A 194 -11.77 -23.13 -14.80
CA LEU A 194 -12.30 -23.45 -13.47
C LEU A 194 -11.21 -23.43 -12.40
N LEU A 195 -10.08 -24.11 -12.65
CA LEU A 195 -8.95 -24.12 -11.71
C LEU A 195 -8.37 -22.72 -11.53
N SER A 196 -8.24 -21.93 -12.61
CA SER A 196 -7.78 -20.55 -12.54
C SER A 196 -8.71 -19.70 -11.69
N THR A 197 -10.03 -19.88 -11.83
CA THR A 197 -11.04 -19.14 -11.07
C THR A 197 -10.98 -19.47 -9.59
N ILE A 198 -10.82 -20.76 -9.24
CA ILE A 198 -10.66 -21.20 -7.85
C ILE A 198 -9.37 -20.61 -7.26
N LEU A 199 -8.25 -20.70 -7.98
CA LEU A 199 -6.97 -20.14 -7.53
C LEU A 199 -7.06 -18.63 -7.31
N ALA A 200 -7.58 -17.88 -8.29
CA ALA A 200 -7.77 -16.44 -8.16
C ALA A 200 -8.68 -16.09 -6.97
N GLY A 201 -9.78 -16.83 -6.79
CA GLY A 201 -10.69 -16.65 -5.65
C GLY A 201 -10.00 -16.87 -4.30
N LEU A 202 -9.20 -17.93 -4.18
CA LEU A 202 -8.41 -18.18 -2.98
C LEU A 202 -7.38 -17.07 -2.73
N MET A 203 -6.68 -16.62 -3.79
CA MET A 203 -5.71 -15.53 -3.68
C MET A 203 -6.39 -14.23 -3.20
N PHE A 204 -7.51 -13.83 -3.80
CA PHE A 204 -8.25 -12.64 -3.35
C PHE A 204 -8.67 -12.73 -1.89
N PHE A 205 -9.17 -13.90 -1.47
CA PHE A 205 -9.60 -14.11 -0.09
C PHE A 205 -8.42 -14.03 0.89
N PHE A 206 -7.33 -14.75 0.63
CA PHE A 206 -6.17 -14.78 1.54
C PHE A 206 -5.41 -13.46 1.58
N ILE A 207 -5.24 -12.77 0.44
CA ILE A 207 -4.60 -11.44 0.44
C ILE A 207 -5.51 -10.43 1.17
N GLY A 208 -6.82 -10.50 0.96
CA GLY A 208 -7.79 -9.67 1.67
C GLY A 208 -7.77 -9.89 3.19
N MET A 209 -7.60 -11.14 3.65
CA MET A 209 -7.36 -11.44 5.06
C MET A 209 -6.01 -10.87 5.53
N ALA A 210 -4.95 -11.09 4.77
CA ALA A 210 -3.59 -10.68 5.14
C ALA A 210 -3.47 -9.16 5.33
N LYS A 211 -4.17 -8.37 4.52
CA LYS A 211 -4.27 -6.89 4.65
C LYS A 211 -4.77 -6.42 6.03
N THR A 212 -5.45 -7.28 6.78
CA THR A 212 -6.01 -6.95 8.10
C THR A 212 -5.26 -7.54 9.28
N LEU A 213 -4.18 -8.29 9.05
CA LEU A 213 -3.30 -8.75 10.13
C LEU A 213 -2.82 -7.53 10.93
N GLY A 214 -3.13 -7.52 12.23
CA GLY A 214 -2.78 -6.42 13.15
C GLY A 214 -3.77 -5.24 13.20
N ARG A 215 -4.92 -5.32 12.52
CA ARG A 215 -6.01 -4.33 12.62
C ARG A 215 -7.21 -4.92 13.37
N GLN A 216 -8.00 -4.08 14.06
CA GLN A 216 -9.22 -4.51 14.79
C GLN A 216 -10.40 -4.96 13.89
N ARG A 217 -10.19 -5.10 12.56
CA ARG A 217 -11.26 -5.52 11.62
C ARG A 217 -11.28 -7.03 11.46
N SER A 218 -12.47 -7.59 11.20
CA SER A 218 -12.63 -9.02 10.91
C SER A 218 -11.87 -9.40 9.65
N ALA A 219 -10.87 -10.29 9.77
CA ALA A 219 -10.05 -10.72 8.65
C ALA A 219 -10.86 -11.43 7.57
N ILE A 220 -11.80 -12.28 7.99
CA ILE A 220 -12.71 -13.01 7.10
C ILE A 220 -13.53 -12.03 6.25
N PHE A 221 -14.05 -10.97 6.87
CA PHE A 221 -14.83 -9.96 6.14
C PHE A 221 -13.99 -9.21 5.11
N SER A 222 -12.73 -8.90 5.44
CA SER A 222 -11.81 -8.27 4.49
C SER A 222 -11.46 -9.20 3.33
N GLY A 223 -11.21 -10.49 3.62
CA GLY A 223 -11.04 -11.51 2.60
C GLY A 223 -12.24 -11.60 1.65
N LEU A 224 -13.45 -11.67 2.21
CA LEU A 224 -14.69 -11.74 1.42
C LEU A 224 -14.90 -10.47 0.58
N LYS A 225 -14.60 -9.29 1.13
CA LYS A 225 -14.68 -8.03 0.39
C LYS A 225 -13.73 -8.01 -0.81
N THR A 226 -12.46 -8.41 -0.62
CA THR A 226 -11.49 -8.47 -1.72
C THR A 226 -11.89 -9.49 -2.77
N LEU A 227 -12.40 -10.67 -2.34
CA LEU A 227 -12.94 -11.69 -3.24
C LEU A 227 -14.09 -11.13 -4.10
N LEU A 228 -15.04 -10.42 -3.50
CA LEU A 228 -16.17 -9.83 -4.23
C LEU A 228 -15.72 -8.75 -5.23
N LEU A 229 -14.78 -7.89 -4.84
CA LEU A 229 -14.25 -6.85 -5.72
C LEU A 229 -13.44 -7.44 -6.89
N GLY A 230 -12.55 -8.39 -6.61
CA GLY A 230 -11.79 -9.09 -7.64
C GLY A 230 -12.68 -9.92 -8.57
N GLY A 231 -13.68 -10.60 -8.00
CA GLY A 231 -14.70 -11.32 -8.76
C GLY A 231 -15.54 -10.40 -9.65
N ALA A 232 -15.92 -9.22 -9.16
CA ALA A 232 -16.64 -8.23 -9.97
C ALA A 232 -15.79 -7.73 -11.15
N ALA A 233 -14.51 -7.42 -10.92
CA ALA A 233 -13.58 -7.03 -11.99
C ALA A 233 -13.42 -8.12 -13.05
N ALA A 234 -13.23 -9.38 -12.63
CA ALA A 234 -13.15 -10.53 -13.52
C ALA A 234 -14.46 -10.77 -14.29
N GLY A 235 -15.61 -10.60 -13.62
CA GLY A 235 -16.93 -10.69 -14.23
C GLY A 235 -17.13 -9.63 -15.31
N LEU A 236 -16.71 -8.38 -15.06
CA LEU A 236 -16.72 -7.32 -16.07
C LEU A 236 -15.86 -7.71 -17.28
N ALA A 237 -14.62 -8.18 -17.05
CA ALA A 237 -13.73 -8.60 -18.13
C ALA A 237 -14.31 -9.75 -18.96
N TYR A 238 -14.85 -10.78 -18.30
CA TYR A 238 -15.53 -11.90 -18.96
C TYR A 238 -16.70 -11.43 -19.84
N LEU A 239 -17.58 -10.58 -19.29
CA LEU A 239 -18.74 -10.05 -20.01
C LEU A 239 -18.31 -9.20 -21.21
N THR A 240 -17.27 -8.38 -21.05
CA THR A 240 -16.70 -7.61 -22.17
C THR A 240 -16.17 -8.53 -23.26
N GLY A 241 -15.39 -9.56 -22.90
CA GLY A 241 -14.88 -10.54 -23.87
C GLY A 241 -16.00 -11.28 -24.60
N TRP A 242 -17.02 -11.72 -23.86
CA TRP A 242 -18.20 -12.39 -24.41
C TRP A 242 -18.99 -11.50 -25.37
N LEU A 243 -19.24 -10.24 -24.98
CA LEU A 243 -19.96 -9.28 -25.81
C LEU A 243 -19.19 -8.96 -27.10
N LEU A 244 -17.88 -8.76 -27.01
CA LEU A 244 -17.04 -8.50 -28.19
C LEU A 244 -17.00 -9.71 -29.13
N ARG A 245 -16.94 -10.93 -28.61
CA ARG A 245 -17.05 -12.13 -29.44
C ARG A 245 -18.34 -12.10 -30.24
N PHE A 246 -19.48 -11.81 -29.60
CA PHE A 246 -20.78 -11.72 -30.27
C PHE A 246 -20.79 -10.63 -31.34
N LEU A 247 -20.23 -9.44 -31.08
CA LEU A 247 -20.23 -8.34 -32.03
C LEU A 247 -19.27 -8.53 -33.22
N VAL A 248 -18.15 -9.22 -33.02
CA VAL A 248 -17.11 -9.40 -34.05
C VAL A 248 -17.36 -10.65 -34.91
N THR A 249 -17.97 -11.69 -34.33
CA THR A 249 -18.21 -12.97 -35.02
C THR A 249 -19.67 -13.22 -35.38
N GLY A 250 -20.58 -12.35 -34.95
CA GLY A 250 -22.01 -12.39 -35.26
C GLY A 250 -22.40 -11.63 -36.53
#